data_AF-A0A820HM37-F1
#
_entry.id   AF-A0A820HM37-F1
#
_cell.length_a   1.000
_cell.length_b   1.000
_cell.length_c   1.000
_cell.angle_alpha   90.00
_cell.angle_beta   90.00
_cell.angle_gamma   90.00
#
_symmetry.space_group_name_H-M   'P 1'
#
loop_
_entity.id
_entity.type
_entity.pdbx_description
1 polymer ?
#
loop_
_entity_poly.entity_id
_entity_poly.type
_entity_poly.pdbx_seq_one_letter_code
_entity_poly.pdbx_strand_id
1 'polypeptide(L)' 'MPIRTYLYNRFNDKKFRLNGIKPSTRMPSKENLRQFFSDHVLYSTDQLPPKVDLRPDMTPVEDQSRIGSCSANSLA' A
#
# COMPACT_ATOMS: atom_id res chain seq x y z
N MET A 1 23.74 -10.37 14.21
CA MET A 1 22.29 -10.68 14.17
C MET A 1 21.59 -9.66 13.27
N PRO A 2 20.71 -10.04 12.33
CA PRO A 2 19.98 -9.07 11.53
C PRO A 2 19.05 -8.24 12.42
N ILE A 3 19.05 -6.91 12.24
CA ILE A 3 18.16 -5.99 12.95
C ILE A 3 16.73 -6.34 12.58
N ARG A 4 15.92 -6.73 13.57
CA ARG A 4 14.50 -7.02 13.38
C ARG A 4 13.71 -5.71 13.54
N THR A 5 13.33 -5.11 12.43
CA THR A 5 12.50 -3.89 12.44
C THR A 5 11.03 -4.24 12.72
N TYR A 6 10.39 -3.50 13.62
CA TYR A 6 8.98 -3.66 13.95
C TYR A 6 8.29 -2.29 14.05
N LEU A 7 7.01 -2.25 13.68
CA LEU A 7 6.10 -1.15 14.01
C LEU A 7 5.39 -1.52 15.32
N TYR A 8 5.31 -0.58 16.25
CA TYR A 8 4.66 -0.80 17.54
C TYR A 8 3.42 0.09 17.69
N ASN A 9 2.26 -0.55 17.85
CA ASN A 9 1.02 0.13 18.17
C ASN A 9 0.85 0.21 19.69
N ARG A 10 0.99 1.43 20.21
CA ARG A 10 0.90 1.73 21.66
C ARG A 10 -0.51 1.60 22.23
N PHE A 11 -1.55 1.73 21.40
CA PHE A 11 -2.93 1.70 21.87
C PHE A 11 -3.38 0.30 22.30
N ASN A 12 -2.79 -0.75 21.70
CA ASN A 12 -3.16 -2.13 21.96
C ASN A 12 -1.96 -3.06 22.19
N ASP A 13 -0.78 -2.49 22.48
CA ASP A 13 0.48 -3.21 22.72
C ASP A 13 0.87 -4.21 21.60
N LYS A 14 0.44 -3.98 20.36
CA LYS A 14 0.74 -4.88 19.24
C LYS A 14 2.04 -4.51 18.54
N LYS A 15 2.83 -5.52 18.20
CA LYS A 15 4.06 -5.40 17.37
C LYS A 15 3.81 -6.03 16.00
N PHE A 16 3.99 -5.25 14.95
CA PHE A 16 3.92 -5.70 13.57
C PHE A 16 5.34 -5.84 13.02
N ARG A 17 5.65 -7.01 12.47
CA ARG A 17 6.95 -7.23 11.86
C ARG A 17 6.98 -6.53 10.50
N LEU A 18 8.05 -5.78 10.25
CA LEU A 18 8.30 -5.16 8.95
C LEU A 18 9.42 -5.93 8.25
N ASN A 19 9.17 -6.31 7.00
CA ASN A 19 10.20 -6.83 6.12
C ASN A 19 10.76 -5.71 5.25
N GLY A 20 11.98 -5.89 4.74
CA GLY A 20 12.55 -4.98 3.75
C GLY A 20 11.88 -5.17 2.39
N ILE A 21 11.64 -4.08 1.68
CA ILE A 21 11.28 -4.08 0.26
C ILE A 21 12.57 -3.88 -0.53
N LYS A 22 12.82 -4.73 -1.53
CA LYS A 22 13.88 -4.49 -2.52
C LYS A 22 13.26 -3.75 -3.69
N PRO A 23 13.63 -2.48 -3.96
CA PRO A 23 13.16 -1.78 -5.15
C PRO A 23 13.53 -2.55 -6.41
N SER A 24 12.63 -2.55 -7.39
CA SER A 24 12.93 -3.14 -8.70
C SER A 24 14.09 -2.39 -9.36
N THR A 25 15.06 -3.11 -9.88
CA THR A 25 16.12 -2.55 -10.74
C THR A 25 15.63 -2.26 -12.16
N ARG A 26 14.48 -2.82 -12.54
CA ARG A 26 13.80 -2.56 -13.81
C ARG A 26 12.54 -1.76 -13.52
N MET A 27 12.66 -0.45 -13.52
CA MET A 27 11.47 0.40 -13.61
C MET A 27 10.98 0.39 -15.06
N PRO A 28 9.67 0.28 -15.31
CA PRO A 28 9.13 0.52 -16.65
C PRO A 28 9.52 1.92 -17.10
N SER A 29 9.74 2.11 -18.41
CA SER A 29 10.07 3.42 -18.95
C SER A 29 8.94 4.43 -18.64
N LYS A 30 9.27 5.72 -18.62
CA LYS A 30 8.27 6.78 -18.38
C LYS A 30 7.12 6.71 -19.40
N GLU A 31 7.42 6.27 -20.61
CA GLU A 31 6.46 6.05 -21.70
C GLU A 31 5.48 4.92 -21.35
N ASN A 32 5.97 3.79 -20.83
CA ASN A 32 5.12 2.68 -20.40
C ASN A 32 4.23 3.05 -19.21
N LEU A 33 4.75 3.83 -18.25
CA LEU A 33 3.94 4.36 -17.15
C LEU A 33 2.86 5.31 -17.65
N ARG A 34 3.20 6.23 -18.56
CA ARG A 34 2.24 7.16 -19.17
C ARG A 34 1.14 6.39 -19.90
N GLN A 35 1.47 5.40 -20.72
CA GLN A 35 0.47 4.58 -21.41
C GLN A 35 -0.51 3.93 -20.42
N PHE A 36 0.01 3.36 -19.32
CA PHE A 36 -0.82 2.74 -18.28
C PHE A 36 -1.82 3.70 -17.64
N PHE A 37 -1.46 4.99 -17.51
CA PHE A 37 -2.37 6.03 -16.99
C PHE A 37 -3.21 6.72 -18.07
N SER A 38 -2.77 6.71 -19.33
CA SER A 38 -3.52 7.28 -20.47
C SER A 38 -4.74 6.44 -20.85
N ASP A 39 -4.70 5.13 -20.61
CA ASP A 39 -5.85 4.24 -20.80
C ASP A 39 -6.96 4.47 -19.73
N HIS A 40 -6.68 5.31 -18.72
CA HIS A 40 -7.64 5.76 -17.74
C HIS A 40 -8.09 7.20 -18.02
N VAL A 41 -9.36 7.50 -17.74
CA VAL A 41 -9.87 8.87 -17.80
C VAL A 41 -9.16 9.70 -16.73
N LEU A 42 -8.28 10.60 -17.17
CA LEU A 42 -7.60 11.55 -16.30
C LEU A 42 -8.52 12.75 -16.09
N TYR A 43 -9.20 12.78 -14.95
CA TYR A 43 -9.98 13.95 -14.53
C TYR A 43 -9.04 15.11 -14.19
N SER A 44 -9.35 16.31 -14.69
CA SER A 44 -8.70 17.52 -14.22
C SER A 44 -9.11 17.80 -12.76
N THR A 45 -8.29 18.55 -12.01
CA THR A 45 -8.51 18.76 -10.57
C THR A 45 -9.84 19.41 -10.24
N ASP A 46 -10.39 20.22 -11.15
CA ASP A 46 -11.71 20.85 -11.08
C ASP A 46 -12.88 19.87 -11.31
N GLN A 47 -12.61 18.70 -11.89
CA GLN A 47 -13.58 17.64 -12.10
C GLN A 47 -13.63 16.64 -10.93
N LEU A 48 -12.69 16.73 -9.98
CA LEU A 48 -12.67 15.89 -8.80
C LEU A 48 -13.55 16.48 -7.69
N PRO A 49 -14.27 15.66 -6.92
CA PRO A 49 -14.96 16.13 -5.72
C PRO A 49 -13.94 16.63 -4.67
N PRO A 50 -14.33 17.55 -3.78
CA PRO A 50 -13.43 18.09 -2.76
C PRO A 50 -12.94 17.03 -1.76
N LYS A 51 -13.68 15.91 -1.63
CA LYS A 51 -13.35 14.77 -0.77
C LYS A 51 -14.03 13.51 -1.29
N VAL A 52 -13.31 12.39 -1.23
CA VAL A 52 -13.86 11.04 -1.48
C VAL A 52 -13.58 10.17 -0.26
N ASP A 53 -14.55 9.34 0.11
CA ASP A 53 -14.36 8.24 1.05
C ASP A 53 -14.33 6.92 0.27
N LEU A 54 -13.17 6.26 0.27
CA LEU A 54 -12.94 4.99 -0.43
C LEU A 54 -12.80 3.82 0.55
N ARG A 55 -13.31 3.95 1.78
CA ARG A 55 -13.30 2.83 2.72
C ARG A 55 -14.05 1.65 2.09
N PRO A 56 -13.46 0.44 2.09
CA PRO A 56 -14.10 -0.73 1.52
C PRO A 56 -15.39 -1.03 2.29
N ASP A 57 -16.45 -1.33 1.55
CA ASP A 57 -17.74 -1.65 2.15
C ASP A 57 -17.66 -3.04 2.78
N MET A 58 -17.89 -3.13 4.08
CA MET A 58 -18.03 -4.38 4.84
C MET A 58 -16.81 -5.32 4.87
N THR A 59 -15.65 -4.95 4.31
CA THR A 59 -14.44 -5.77 4.40
C THR A 59 -13.81 -5.67 5.80
N PRO A 60 -13.67 -6.78 6.54
CA PRO A 60 -13.01 -6.75 7.84
C PRO A 60 -11.51 -6.44 7.70
N VAL A 61 -10.95 -5.77 8.70
CA VAL A 61 -9.50 -5.52 8.75
C VAL A 61 -8.78 -6.78 9.21
N GLU A 62 -7.92 -7.33 8.36
CA GLU A 62 -7.14 -8.53 8.67
C GLU A 62 -5.93 -8.27 9.61
N ASP A 63 -5.53 -9.31 10.36
CA ASP A 63 -4.35 -9.25 11.25
C ASP A 63 -3.14 -9.99 10.62
N GLN A 64 -2.16 -9.24 10.11
CA GLN A 64 -0.89 -9.79 9.62
C GLN A 64 -0.05 -10.51 10.69
N SER A 65 -0.48 -10.46 11.95
CA SER A 65 0.13 -11.15 13.07
C SER A 65 1.61 -10.77 13.25
N ARG A 66 2.48 -11.74 13.56
CA ARG A 66 3.91 -11.51 13.86
C ARG A 66 4.83 -11.75 12.66
N ILE A 67 4.28 -11.91 11.46
CA ILE A 67 5.04 -12.10 10.22
C ILE A 67 5.07 -10.82 9.40
N GLY A 68 6.10 -10.66 8.56
CA GLY A 68 6.23 -9.49 7.70
C GLY A 68 5.46 -9.63 6.39
N SER A 69 4.17 -9.96 6.47
CA SER A 69 3.29 -10.23 5.32
C SER A 69 2.49 -9.01 4.86
N CYS A 70 2.86 -7.80 5.27
CA CYS A 70 2.08 -6.58 4.99
C CYS A 70 1.75 -6.41 3.50
N SER A 71 2.69 -6.69 2.58
CA SER A 71 2.44 -6.61 1.14
C SER A 71 1.40 -7.63 0.64
N ALA A 72 1.35 -8.81 1.25
CA ALA A 72 0.36 -9.83 0.90
C ALA A 72 -1.02 -9.44 1.41
N ASN A 73 -1.14 -8.98 2.67
CA ASN A 73 -2.40 -8.49 3.22
C ASN A 73 -2.92 -7.23 2.50
N SER A 74 -2.04 -6.38 1.95
CA SER A 74 -2.46 -5.20 1.19
C SER A 74 -3.02 -5.51 -0.21
N LEU A 75 -2.74 -6.69 -0.75
CA LEU A 75 -3.18 -7.13 -2.08
C LEU A 75 -4.32 -8.16 -2.05
N ALA A 76 -4.65 -8.67 -0.86
CA ALA A 76 -5.75 -9.60 -0.64
C ALA A 76 -7.10 -8.88 -0.72
#